data_AF-A0AAV4AD50-F1
#
_entry.id   AF-A0AAV4AD50-F1
#
_cell.length_a   1.000
_cell.length_b   1.000
_cell.length_c   1.000
_cell.angle_alpha   90.00
_cell.angle_beta   90.00
_cell.angle_gamma   90.00
#
_symmetry.space_group_name_H-M   'P 1'
#
loop_
_entity.id
_entity.type
_entity.pdbx_description
1 polymer ?
#
loop_
_entity_poly.entity_id
_entity_poly.type
_entity_poly.pdbx_seq_one_letter_code
_entity_poly.pdbx_strand_id
1 'polypeptide(L)'
;MEVCQDEQPCSHPKYWEAVFRLLLQGNTDNVRMLLALHIHSQSESFVGVDELLRKMPQWTYQHAQSAAEFEMKWRHWREECMRRYEAGEFAAYTELETVVRVLCGDEPVFKELKDHCETWYHLLVSKLLYQNPTVRLTDLSFHIKPCQAVFSQTGLNSQELDNILQAAMEFDIHQVIKDTCTFLSNPSWWFVAHLADLLHHCKQLDPQKLPFGSNLREYLLLEYATALMSHESLWQVGVDYLDFCPVFGSSYLESYIEHIPLDNERKALKVLHMCEERKLSLQAQSLCKVMGMKCLRQERLGSALSWFLRSKDAVVIKQVTDKFLTEYCEQGKFSHLDLIDHLGSSMLLTNSLTFLGEY
;
A
#
# COMPACT_ATOMS: atom_id res chain seq x y z
N MET A 1 -16.85 -19.07 17.10
CA MET A 1 -17.30 -18.60 18.43
C MET A 1 -18.70 -19.07 18.79
N GLU A 2 -19.61 -19.28 17.83
CA GLU A 2 -20.97 -19.80 18.10
C GLU A 2 -20.98 -21.19 18.76
N VAL A 3 -20.06 -22.10 18.37
CA VAL A 3 -19.98 -23.47 18.92
C VAL A 3 -19.66 -23.52 20.41
N CYS A 4 -18.84 -22.59 20.93
CA CYS A 4 -18.44 -22.58 22.34
C CYS A 4 -19.49 -21.92 23.26
N GLN A 5 -20.50 -21.26 22.68
CA GLN A 5 -21.56 -20.56 23.40
C GLN A 5 -22.83 -21.42 23.53
N ASP A 6 -22.86 -22.59 22.90
CA ASP A 6 -23.98 -23.53 22.94
C ASP A 6 -23.95 -24.38 24.23
N GLU A 7 -25.13 -24.80 24.72
CA GLU A 7 -25.27 -25.54 25.99
C GLU A 7 -24.61 -26.93 25.93
N GLN A 8 -24.48 -27.50 24.72
CA GLN A 8 -23.72 -28.72 24.46
C GLN A 8 -22.85 -28.56 23.20
N PRO A 9 -21.63 -28.00 23.33
CA PRO A 9 -20.73 -27.74 22.21
C PRO A 9 -20.45 -28.98 21.36
N CYS A 10 -20.36 -30.16 21.99
CA CYS A 10 -20.09 -31.45 21.34
C CYS A 10 -21.22 -31.97 20.43
N SER A 11 -22.46 -31.53 20.66
CA SER A 11 -23.63 -31.95 19.88
C SER A 11 -23.98 -30.96 18.77
N HIS A 12 -23.27 -29.83 18.71
CA HIS A 12 -23.48 -28.83 17.67
C HIS A 12 -23.02 -29.38 16.30
N PRO A 13 -23.82 -29.26 15.22
CA PRO A 13 -23.52 -29.86 13.92
C PRO A 13 -22.21 -29.39 13.29
N LYS A 14 -21.73 -28.19 13.67
CA LYS A 14 -20.45 -27.62 13.21
C LYS A 14 -19.27 -27.84 14.17
N TYR A 15 -19.41 -28.68 15.20
CA TYR A 15 -18.35 -28.90 16.19
C TYR A 15 -17.07 -29.43 15.56
N TRP A 16 -17.16 -30.57 14.86
CA TRP A 16 -16.01 -31.18 14.18
C TRP A 16 -15.51 -30.34 13.02
N GLU A 17 -16.40 -29.65 12.31
CA GLU A 17 -16.02 -28.68 11.28
C GLU A 17 -15.11 -27.58 11.87
N ALA A 18 -15.47 -27.01 13.03
CA ALA A 18 -14.65 -26.02 13.71
C ALA A 18 -13.31 -26.60 14.18
N VAL A 19 -13.29 -27.83 14.69
CA VAL A 19 -12.06 -28.55 15.08
C VAL A 19 -11.13 -28.70 13.87
N PHE A 20 -11.63 -29.21 12.74
CA PHE A 20 -10.81 -29.41 11.55
C PHE A 20 -10.33 -28.09 10.95
N ARG A 21 -11.17 -27.04 10.89
CA ARG A 21 -10.75 -25.70 10.43
C ARG A 21 -9.62 -25.13 11.28
N LEU A 22 -9.74 -25.20 12.61
CA LEU A 22 -8.70 -24.71 13.53
C LEU A 22 -7.43 -25.54 13.45
N LEU A 23 -7.55 -26.85 13.27
CA LEU A 23 -6.42 -27.75 13.09
C LEU A 23 -5.65 -27.42 11.80
N LEU A 24 -6.34 -27.21 10.68
CA LEU A 24 -5.72 -26.85 9.40
C LEU A 24 -5.01 -25.48 9.48
N GLN A 25 -5.54 -24.55 10.27
CA GLN A 25 -4.88 -23.26 10.57
C GLN A 25 -3.67 -23.39 11.50
N GLY A 26 -3.41 -24.57 12.08
CA GLY A 26 -2.33 -24.78 13.05
C GLY A 26 -2.64 -24.25 14.46
N ASN A 27 -3.89 -23.93 14.77
CA ASN A 27 -4.30 -23.40 16.07
C ASN A 27 -4.54 -24.54 17.08
N THR A 28 -3.46 -25.19 17.47
CA THR A 28 -3.50 -26.39 18.32
C THR A 28 -4.13 -26.11 19.68
N ASP A 29 -3.92 -24.94 20.27
CA ASP A 29 -4.48 -24.60 21.58
C ASP A 29 -6.01 -24.55 21.57
N ASN A 30 -6.60 -23.90 20.57
CA ASN A 30 -8.06 -23.85 20.44
C ASN A 30 -8.64 -25.23 20.09
N VAL A 31 -7.93 -26.05 19.30
CA VAL A 31 -8.33 -27.45 19.05
C VAL A 31 -8.37 -28.23 20.37
N ARG A 32 -7.33 -28.12 21.20
CA ARG A 32 -7.26 -28.79 22.50
C ARG A 32 -8.38 -28.33 23.43
N MET A 33 -8.67 -27.04 23.47
CA MET A 33 -9.80 -26.49 24.23
C MET A 33 -11.13 -27.09 23.78
N LEU A 34 -11.37 -27.22 22.47
CA LEU A 34 -12.59 -27.84 21.95
C LEU A 34 -12.65 -29.33 22.32
N LEU A 35 -11.58 -30.08 22.09
CA LEU A 35 -11.52 -31.52 22.44
C LEU A 35 -11.74 -31.79 23.94
N ALA A 36 -11.29 -30.88 24.81
CA ALA A 36 -11.53 -30.97 26.25
C ALA A 36 -13.03 -30.85 26.63
N LEU A 37 -13.83 -30.14 25.82
CA LEU A 37 -15.28 -30.00 26.00
C LEU A 37 -16.07 -31.22 25.50
N HIS A 38 -15.43 -32.18 24.85
CA HIS A 38 -16.09 -33.38 24.36
C HIS A 38 -16.49 -34.34 25.50
N ILE A 39 -17.60 -35.05 25.36
CA ILE A 39 -18.14 -35.99 26.38
C ILE A 39 -17.12 -37.09 26.71
N HIS A 40 -16.31 -37.49 25.73
CA HIS A 40 -15.28 -38.51 25.85
C HIS A 40 -13.86 -37.96 26.07
N SER A 41 -13.73 -36.70 26.52
CA SER A 41 -12.42 -36.05 26.70
C SER A 41 -11.47 -36.78 27.65
N GLN A 42 -12.00 -37.57 28.60
CA GLN A 42 -11.22 -38.38 29.54
C GLN A 42 -10.81 -39.77 28.99
N SER A 43 -11.24 -40.14 27.79
CA SER A 43 -10.84 -41.42 27.19
C SER A 43 -9.38 -41.39 26.73
N GLU A 44 -8.73 -42.55 26.72
CA GLU A 44 -7.30 -42.68 26.38
C GLU A 44 -6.98 -42.10 24.99
N SER A 45 -7.87 -42.30 24.00
CA SER A 45 -7.70 -41.73 22.65
C SER A 45 -7.72 -40.20 22.64
N PHE A 46 -8.63 -39.55 23.37
CA PHE A 46 -8.71 -38.09 23.44
C PHE A 46 -7.50 -37.48 24.19
N VAL A 47 -7.10 -38.10 25.31
CA VAL A 47 -5.90 -37.68 26.06
C VAL A 47 -4.64 -37.85 25.21
N GLY A 48 -4.56 -38.94 24.43
CA GLY A 48 -3.47 -39.18 23.49
C GLY A 48 -3.36 -38.10 22.42
N VAL A 49 -4.49 -37.69 21.82
CA VAL A 49 -4.51 -36.58 20.84
C VAL A 49 -4.12 -35.25 21.48
N ASP A 50 -4.63 -34.93 22.68
CA ASP A 50 -4.23 -33.71 23.41
C ASP A 50 -2.72 -33.69 23.66
N GLU A 51 -2.14 -34.84 24.04
CA GLU A 51 -0.71 -34.98 24.27
C GLU A 51 0.11 -34.72 22.98
N LEU A 52 -0.32 -35.29 21.85
CA LEU A 52 0.32 -35.07 20.55
C LEU A 52 0.25 -33.61 20.12
N LEU A 53 -0.92 -32.97 20.26
CA LEU A 53 -1.12 -31.55 19.93
C LEU A 53 -0.28 -30.63 20.81
N ARG A 54 -0.19 -30.92 22.11
CA ARG A 54 0.63 -30.17 23.07
C ARG A 54 2.13 -30.31 22.80
N LYS A 55 2.57 -31.47 22.31
CA LYS A 55 3.96 -31.75 21.97
C LYS A 55 4.38 -31.23 20.60
N MET A 56 3.44 -30.71 19.79
CA MET A 56 3.73 -30.20 18.45
C MET A 56 4.79 -29.09 18.53
N PRO A 57 5.93 -29.23 17.85
CA PRO A 57 6.97 -28.22 17.88
C PRO A 57 6.50 -26.91 17.22
N GLN A 58 6.67 -25.79 17.92
CA GLN A 58 6.40 -24.46 17.40
C GLN A 58 7.73 -23.72 17.15
N TRP A 59 7.82 -23.01 16.03
CA TRP A 59 8.97 -22.16 15.75
C TRP A 59 8.97 -20.96 16.69
N THR A 60 10.01 -20.81 17.50
CA THR A 60 10.15 -19.69 18.44
C THR A 60 11.41 -18.89 18.14
N TYR A 61 11.26 -17.61 17.77
CA TYR A 61 12.40 -16.72 17.48
C TYR A 61 13.22 -16.35 18.73
N GLN A 62 12.71 -16.62 19.92
CA GLN A 62 13.33 -16.25 21.20
C GLN A 62 14.53 -17.12 21.57
N HIS A 63 14.59 -18.33 21.03
CA HIS A 63 15.75 -19.20 21.11
C HIS A 63 16.35 -19.26 19.72
N ALA A 64 17.65 -19.03 19.58
CA ALA A 64 18.37 -19.08 18.30
C ALA A 64 18.44 -20.53 17.74
N GLN A 65 17.29 -21.17 17.56
CA GLN A 65 17.14 -22.53 17.07
C GLN A 65 17.43 -22.53 15.58
N SER A 66 18.33 -23.43 15.16
CA SER A 66 18.59 -23.63 13.74
C SER A 66 17.41 -24.33 13.06
N ALA A 67 17.22 -24.09 11.76
CA ALA A 67 16.19 -24.79 10.97
C ALA A 67 16.34 -26.32 11.07
N ALA A 68 17.58 -26.82 11.11
CA ALA A 68 17.87 -28.25 11.25
C ALA A 68 17.44 -28.83 12.61
N GLU A 69 17.66 -28.10 13.71
CA GLU A 69 17.20 -28.53 15.05
C GLU A 69 15.68 -28.56 15.16
N PHE A 70 15.00 -27.57 14.58
CA PHE A 70 13.54 -27.57 14.52
C PHE A 70 13.01 -28.73 13.70
N GLU A 71 13.55 -28.92 12.49
CA GLU A 71 13.22 -30.03 11.61
C GLU A 71 13.40 -31.39 12.30
N MET A 72 14.47 -31.57 13.07
CA MET A 72 14.71 -32.81 13.84
C MET A 72 13.61 -33.05 14.89
N LYS A 73 13.25 -32.03 15.69
CA LYS A 73 12.18 -32.14 16.69
C LYS A 73 10.83 -32.41 16.04
N TRP A 74 10.53 -31.70 14.95
CA TRP A 74 9.30 -31.86 14.19
C TRP A 74 9.19 -33.26 13.59
N ARG A 75 10.26 -33.79 13.00
CA ARG A 75 10.29 -35.15 12.48
C ARG A 75 10.06 -36.20 13.57
N HIS A 76 10.73 -36.06 14.71
CA HIS A 76 10.53 -36.97 15.84
C HIS A 76 9.09 -36.94 16.36
N TRP A 77 8.49 -35.75 16.47
CA TRP A 77 7.08 -35.60 16.81
C TRP A 77 6.16 -36.25 15.77
N ARG A 78 6.45 -36.10 14.47
CA ARG A 78 5.66 -36.71 13.40
C ARG A 78 5.78 -38.23 13.40
N GLU A 79 6.97 -38.77 13.61
CA GLU A 79 7.20 -40.22 13.78
C GLU A 79 6.41 -40.78 14.95
N GLU A 80 6.33 -40.05 16.06
CA GLU A 80 5.49 -40.40 17.21
C GLU A 80 4.00 -40.43 16.85
N CYS A 81 3.51 -39.45 16.09
CA CYS A 81 2.13 -39.44 15.60
C CYS A 81 1.84 -40.66 14.73
N MET A 82 2.72 -40.96 13.77
CA MET A 82 2.59 -42.10 12.86
C MET A 82 2.59 -43.43 13.62
N ARG A 83 3.50 -43.60 14.58
CA ARG A 83 3.61 -44.81 15.39
C ARG A 83 2.33 -45.08 16.21
N ARG A 84 1.74 -44.05 16.81
CA ARG A 84 0.48 -44.19 17.59
C ARG A 84 -0.73 -44.43 16.68
N TYR A 85 -0.74 -43.83 15.49
CA TYR A 85 -1.74 -44.10 14.47
C TYR A 85 -1.70 -45.56 14.00
N GLU A 86 -0.52 -46.07 13.64
CA GLU A 86 -0.31 -47.46 13.21
C GLU A 86 -0.63 -48.48 14.31
N ALA A 87 -0.45 -48.11 15.58
CA ALA A 87 -0.86 -48.92 16.72
C ALA A 87 -2.40 -49.00 16.92
N GLY A 88 -3.18 -48.20 16.17
CA GLY A 88 -4.63 -48.21 16.23
C GLY A 88 -5.22 -47.53 17.47
N GLU A 89 -4.46 -46.69 18.17
CA GLU A 89 -4.86 -46.03 19.43
C GLU A 89 -6.12 -45.14 19.29
N PHE A 90 -6.44 -44.72 18.07
CA PHE A 90 -7.53 -43.77 17.76
C PHE A 90 -8.68 -44.36 16.95
N ALA A 91 -8.62 -45.65 16.59
CA ALA A 91 -9.61 -46.31 15.71
C ALA A 91 -11.03 -46.38 16.31
N ALA A 92 -11.18 -46.12 17.62
CA ALA A 92 -12.48 -46.05 18.29
C ALA A 92 -13.32 -44.82 17.87
N TYR A 93 -12.69 -43.76 17.36
CA TYR A 93 -13.34 -42.50 17.00
C TYR A 93 -12.82 -42.01 15.64
N THR A 94 -13.65 -42.13 14.60
CA THR A 94 -13.31 -41.77 13.21
C THR A 94 -12.82 -40.33 13.05
N GLU A 95 -13.40 -39.40 13.80
CA GLU A 95 -13.08 -37.98 13.73
C GLU A 95 -11.73 -37.67 14.36
N LEU A 96 -11.38 -38.34 15.47
CA LEU A 96 -10.05 -38.26 16.06
C LEU A 96 -9.01 -38.94 15.20
N GLU A 97 -9.36 -40.06 14.58
CA GLU A 97 -8.49 -40.72 13.60
C GLU A 97 -8.16 -39.76 12.46
N THR A 98 -9.14 -39.02 11.94
CA THR A 98 -8.91 -37.94 10.96
C THR A 98 -7.99 -36.85 11.50
N VAL A 99 -8.16 -36.39 12.74
CA VAL A 99 -7.25 -35.42 13.37
C VAL A 99 -5.81 -35.95 13.36
N VAL A 100 -5.60 -37.19 13.79
CA VAL A 100 -4.25 -37.78 13.85
C VAL A 100 -3.68 -38.02 12.46
N ARG A 101 -4.49 -38.42 11.47
CA ARG A 101 -4.05 -38.52 10.07
C ARG A 101 -3.57 -37.17 9.52
N VAL A 102 -4.21 -36.04 9.89
CA VAL A 102 -3.69 -34.69 9.59
C VAL A 102 -2.34 -34.46 10.27
N LEU A 103 -2.20 -34.78 11.56
CA LEU A 103 -0.93 -34.63 12.28
C LEU A 103 0.21 -35.46 11.67
N CYS A 104 -0.11 -36.63 11.12
CA CYS A 104 0.82 -37.48 10.39
C CYS A 104 1.20 -36.91 9.01
N GLY A 105 0.49 -35.90 8.53
CA GLY A 105 0.69 -35.32 7.20
C GLY A 105 0.19 -36.21 6.06
N ASP A 106 -0.85 -37.03 6.29
CA ASP A 106 -1.40 -37.95 5.30
C ASP A 106 -2.07 -37.19 4.13
N GLU A 107 -1.55 -37.38 2.91
CA GLU A 107 -1.94 -36.62 1.71
C GLU A 107 -3.44 -36.74 1.33
N PRO A 108 -4.08 -37.92 1.40
CA PRO A 108 -5.51 -38.08 1.09
C PRO A 108 -6.40 -37.25 2.02
N VAL A 109 -6.05 -37.11 3.30
CA VAL A 109 -6.88 -36.36 4.26
C VAL A 109 -7.01 -34.90 3.90
N PHE A 110 -5.95 -34.28 3.38
CA PHE A 110 -6.00 -32.89 2.92
C PHE A 110 -6.96 -32.70 1.73
N LYS A 111 -7.19 -33.74 0.92
CA LYS A 111 -8.18 -33.72 -0.15
C LYS A 111 -9.60 -33.93 0.38
N GLU A 112 -9.76 -34.81 1.39
CA GLU A 112 -11.03 -35.06 2.08
C GLU A 112 -11.51 -33.80 2.83
N LEU A 113 -10.59 -33.10 3.51
CA LEU A 113 -10.87 -31.90 4.29
C LEU A 113 -10.83 -30.60 3.47
N LYS A 114 -10.72 -30.67 2.13
CA LYS A 114 -10.59 -29.47 1.29
C LYS A 114 -11.73 -28.47 1.50
N ASP A 115 -12.95 -28.95 1.76
CA ASP A 115 -14.15 -28.11 1.92
C ASP A 115 -14.12 -27.30 3.23
N HIS A 116 -13.19 -27.64 4.14
CA HIS A 116 -12.93 -26.90 5.37
C HIS A 116 -11.86 -25.80 5.15
N CYS A 117 -11.18 -25.83 4.00
CA CYS A 117 -10.31 -24.77 3.53
C CYS A 117 -11.09 -23.86 2.57
N GLU A 118 -11.19 -22.58 2.88
CA GLU A 118 -11.87 -21.62 1.99
C GLU A 118 -11.06 -21.34 0.71
N THR A 119 -9.74 -21.49 0.76
CA THR A 119 -8.83 -21.15 -0.35
C THR A 119 -7.70 -22.14 -0.52
N TRP A 120 -7.11 -22.17 -1.72
CA TRP A 120 -5.97 -23.02 -2.05
C TRP A 120 -4.74 -22.69 -1.19
N TYR A 121 -4.56 -21.43 -0.79
CA TYR A 121 -3.44 -21.02 0.04
C TYR A 121 -3.63 -21.41 1.52
N HIS A 122 -4.87 -21.50 2.03
CA HIS A 122 -5.13 -22.11 3.34
C HIS A 122 -4.74 -23.59 3.33
N LEU A 123 -5.11 -24.33 2.28
CA LEU A 123 -4.69 -25.72 2.10
C LEU A 123 -3.17 -25.84 1.99
N LEU A 124 -2.51 -24.95 1.23
CA LEU A 124 -1.06 -24.91 1.11
C LEU A 124 -0.39 -24.76 2.48
N VAL A 125 -0.78 -23.75 3.26
CA VAL A 125 -0.22 -23.51 4.59
C VAL A 125 -0.40 -24.73 5.50
N SER A 126 -1.59 -25.36 5.47
CA SER A 126 -1.89 -26.58 6.23
C SER A 126 -0.93 -27.71 5.85
N LYS A 127 -0.76 -27.95 4.55
CA LYS A 127 0.14 -28.99 4.05
C LYS A 127 1.59 -28.72 4.41
N LEU A 128 2.06 -27.48 4.27
CA LEU A 128 3.42 -27.12 4.68
C LEU A 128 3.63 -27.36 6.18
N LEU A 129 2.68 -26.97 7.01
CA LEU A 129 2.76 -27.15 8.46
C LEU A 129 2.91 -28.63 8.89
N TYR A 130 2.17 -29.53 8.24
CA TYR A 130 2.09 -30.95 8.62
C TYR A 130 2.91 -31.90 7.74
N GLN A 131 3.48 -31.44 6.61
CA GLN A 131 4.32 -32.25 5.73
C GLN A 131 5.76 -31.74 5.61
N ASN A 132 5.98 -30.42 5.59
CA ASN A 132 7.31 -29.84 5.41
C ASN A 132 7.37 -28.38 5.92
N PRO A 133 7.59 -28.16 7.23
CA PRO A 133 7.54 -26.83 7.82
C PRO A 133 8.78 -25.98 7.53
N THR A 134 9.85 -26.59 7.02
CA THR A 134 11.12 -25.91 6.68
C THR A 134 11.33 -25.78 5.17
N VAL A 135 10.23 -25.79 4.39
CA VAL A 135 10.27 -25.63 2.94
C VAL A 135 11.06 -24.39 2.53
N ARG A 136 11.90 -24.54 1.50
CA ARG A 136 12.64 -23.42 0.91
C ARG A 136 11.78 -22.71 -0.11
N LEU A 137 12.00 -21.40 -0.28
CA LEU A 137 11.28 -20.58 -1.26
C LEU A 137 11.35 -21.17 -2.68
N THR A 138 12.51 -21.71 -3.08
CA THR A 138 12.71 -22.34 -4.40
C THR A 138 11.78 -23.53 -4.65
N ASP A 139 11.39 -24.21 -3.58
CA ASP A 139 10.64 -25.46 -3.65
C ASP A 139 9.13 -25.22 -3.46
N LEU A 140 8.72 -24.00 -3.09
CA LEU A 140 7.34 -23.64 -2.80
C LEU A 140 6.41 -23.84 -4.01
N SER A 141 6.91 -23.55 -5.22
CA SER A 141 6.17 -23.73 -6.47
C SER A 141 5.68 -25.17 -6.71
N PHE A 142 6.41 -26.18 -6.20
CA PHE A 142 6.00 -27.58 -6.28
C PHE A 142 4.80 -27.90 -5.37
N HIS A 143 4.60 -27.14 -4.29
CA HIS A 143 3.50 -27.31 -3.36
C HIS A 143 2.25 -26.50 -3.78
N ILE A 144 2.42 -25.37 -4.48
CA ILE A 144 1.32 -24.52 -4.95
C ILE A 144 0.42 -25.25 -5.96
N LYS A 145 1.01 -25.80 -7.03
CA LYS A 145 0.25 -26.39 -8.16
C LYS A 145 -0.73 -27.51 -7.74
N PRO A 146 -0.34 -28.47 -6.87
CA PRO A 146 -1.27 -29.48 -6.37
C PRO A 146 -2.44 -28.88 -5.59
N CYS A 147 -2.20 -27.84 -4.77
CA CYS A 147 -3.26 -27.19 -3.99
C CYS A 147 -4.24 -26.45 -4.91
N GLN A 148 -3.72 -25.73 -5.90
CA GLN A 148 -4.56 -25.06 -6.90
C GLN A 148 -5.40 -26.06 -7.68
N ALA A 149 -4.83 -27.19 -8.14
CA ALA A 149 -5.56 -28.21 -8.89
C ALA A 149 -6.77 -28.77 -8.13
N VAL A 150 -6.71 -28.85 -6.79
CA VAL A 150 -7.83 -29.29 -5.94
C VAL A 150 -8.98 -28.27 -5.95
N PHE A 151 -8.67 -26.97 -5.97
CA PHE A 151 -9.65 -25.88 -5.95
C PHE A 151 -10.14 -25.45 -7.34
N SER A 152 -9.34 -25.63 -8.40
CA SER A 152 -9.78 -25.37 -9.79
C SER A 152 -10.91 -26.31 -10.21
N GLN A 153 -11.00 -27.50 -9.64
CA GLN A 153 -12.07 -28.47 -9.91
C GLN A 153 -13.42 -28.05 -9.30
N THR A 154 -13.42 -27.16 -8.31
CA THR A 154 -14.63 -26.72 -7.60
C THR A 154 -15.34 -25.52 -8.23
N GLY A 155 -14.84 -25.00 -9.37
CA GLY A 155 -15.50 -23.90 -10.10
C GLY A 155 -15.49 -22.55 -9.37
N LEU A 156 -14.75 -22.44 -8.27
CA LEU A 156 -14.44 -21.17 -7.63
C LEU A 156 -13.46 -20.44 -8.55
N ASN A 157 -13.93 -19.38 -9.20
CA ASN A 157 -13.13 -18.57 -10.09
C ASN A 157 -11.84 -18.14 -9.38
N SER A 158 -10.70 -18.40 -10.01
CA SER A 158 -9.41 -17.86 -9.58
C SER A 158 -9.56 -16.36 -9.42
N GLN A 159 -9.53 -15.86 -8.19
CA GLN A 159 -9.70 -14.44 -7.93
C GLN A 159 -8.44 -13.72 -8.41
N GLU A 160 -8.54 -12.47 -8.87
CA GLU A 160 -7.36 -11.68 -9.30
C GLU A 160 -6.27 -11.61 -8.21
N LEU A 161 -6.68 -11.65 -6.94
CA LEU A 161 -5.79 -11.75 -5.79
C LEU A 161 -4.99 -13.07 -5.75
N ASP A 162 -5.55 -14.19 -6.22
CA ASP A 162 -4.86 -15.49 -6.24
C ASP A 162 -3.64 -15.46 -7.15
N ASN A 163 -3.74 -14.79 -8.30
CA ASN A 163 -2.63 -14.62 -9.23
C ASN A 163 -1.52 -13.77 -8.61
N ILE A 164 -1.89 -12.68 -7.92
CA ILE A 164 -0.94 -11.82 -7.20
C ILE A 164 -0.24 -12.62 -6.10
N LEU A 165 -0.98 -13.39 -5.30
CA LEU A 165 -0.42 -14.21 -4.21
C LEU A 165 0.49 -15.31 -4.75
N GLN A 166 0.10 -15.98 -5.84
CA GLN A 166 0.96 -16.97 -6.48
C GLN A 166 2.27 -16.34 -6.96
N ALA A 167 2.19 -15.23 -7.71
CA ALA A 167 3.38 -14.52 -8.19
C ALA A 167 4.27 -14.07 -7.02
N ALA A 168 3.69 -13.61 -5.92
CA ALA A 168 4.43 -13.24 -4.71
C ALA A 168 5.13 -14.44 -4.06
N MET A 169 4.45 -15.59 -3.96
CA MET A 169 5.04 -16.83 -3.43
C MET A 169 6.14 -17.40 -4.35
N GLU A 170 6.02 -17.22 -5.67
CA GLU A 170 7.02 -17.61 -6.67
C GLU A 170 8.13 -16.57 -6.83
N PHE A 171 8.06 -15.45 -6.11
CA PHE A 171 8.99 -14.33 -6.17
C PHE A 171 9.07 -13.66 -7.56
N ASP A 172 8.01 -13.74 -8.36
CA ASP A 172 7.87 -13.01 -9.62
C ASP A 172 7.37 -11.58 -9.37
N ILE A 173 8.31 -10.72 -9.00
CA ILE A 173 8.05 -9.31 -8.66
C ILE A 173 7.39 -8.55 -9.82
N HIS A 174 7.79 -8.82 -11.06
CA HIS A 174 7.24 -8.12 -12.22
C HIS A 174 5.77 -8.45 -12.43
N GLN A 175 5.41 -9.73 -12.28
CA GLN A 175 4.03 -10.18 -12.37
C GLN A 175 3.18 -9.64 -11.21
N VAL A 176 3.71 -9.60 -9.97
CA VAL A 176 3.04 -8.96 -8.82
C VAL A 176 2.71 -7.50 -9.13
N ILE A 177 3.69 -6.71 -9.59
CA ILE A 177 3.48 -5.29 -9.90
C ILE A 177 2.42 -5.14 -11.01
N LYS A 178 2.53 -5.93 -12.08
CA LYS A 178 1.60 -5.88 -13.22
C LYS A 178 0.17 -6.19 -12.83
N ASP A 179 -0.07 -7.28 -12.10
CA ASP A 179 -1.42 -7.70 -11.73
C ASP A 179 -2.03 -6.75 -10.70
N THR A 180 -1.19 -6.22 -9.80
CA THR A 180 -1.60 -5.21 -8.84
C THR A 180 -1.93 -3.87 -9.52
N CYS A 181 -1.21 -3.50 -10.60
CA CYS A 181 -1.58 -2.38 -11.45
C CYS A 181 -3.00 -2.54 -12.00
N THR A 182 -3.32 -3.73 -12.53
CA THR A 182 -4.64 -3.97 -13.12
C THR A 182 -5.76 -4.07 -12.09
N PHE A 183 -5.50 -4.69 -10.94
CA PHE A 183 -6.53 -5.02 -9.96
C PHE A 183 -6.72 -3.95 -8.89
N LEU A 184 -5.63 -3.42 -8.32
CA LEU A 184 -5.70 -2.51 -7.16
C LEU A 184 -5.52 -1.03 -7.51
N SER A 185 -5.06 -0.68 -8.71
CA SER A 185 -4.75 0.73 -9.03
C SER A 185 -5.96 1.58 -9.38
N ASN A 186 -7.16 1.00 -9.42
CA ASN A 186 -8.40 1.73 -9.61
C ASN A 186 -9.13 1.89 -8.27
N PRO A 187 -9.22 3.08 -7.65
CA PRO A 187 -8.86 4.42 -8.16
C PRO A 187 -7.51 4.98 -7.66
N SER A 188 -6.70 4.19 -6.94
CA SER A 188 -5.48 4.69 -6.29
C SER A 188 -4.22 3.93 -6.70
N TRP A 189 -3.33 4.62 -7.40
CA TRP A 189 -1.97 4.16 -7.71
C TRP A 189 -1.06 4.03 -6.48
N TRP A 190 -1.56 4.41 -5.28
CA TRP A 190 -0.78 4.46 -4.05
C TRP A 190 -0.05 3.15 -3.76
N PHE A 191 -0.78 2.03 -3.74
CA PHE A 191 -0.19 0.75 -3.33
C PHE A 191 0.94 0.32 -4.27
N VAL A 192 0.74 0.41 -5.59
CA VAL A 192 1.74 -0.03 -6.57
C VAL A 192 2.95 0.90 -6.60
N ALA A 193 2.74 2.21 -6.50
CA ALA A 193 3.83 3.17 -6.42
C ALA A 193 4.73 2.92 -5.20
N HIS A 194 4.14 2.69 -4.02
CA HIS A 194 4.90 2.45 -2.79
C HIS A 194 5.50 1.05 -2.74
N LEU A 195 4.83 0.03 -3.28
CA LEU A 195 5.38 -1.31 -3.38
C LEU A 195 6.62 -1.31 -4.29
N ALA A 196 6.53 -0.70 -5.47
CA ALA A 196 7.65 -0.59 -6.40
C ALA A 196 8.80 0.24 -5.81
N ASP A 197 8.50 1.32 -5.09
CA ASP A 197 9.49 2.13 -4.39
C ASP A 197 10.21 1.35 -3.28
N LEU A 198 9.46 0.62 -2.44
CA LEU A 198 10.01 -0.24 -1.40
C LEU A 198 10.92 -1.33 -2.01
N LEU A 199 10.46 -2.01 -3.06
CA LEU A 199 11.24 -3.04 -3.74
C LEU A 199 12.51 -2.49 -4.38
N HIS A 200 12.45 -1.28 -4.92
CA HIS A 200 13.63 -0.57 -5.42
C HIS A 200 14.64 -0.29 -4.31
N HIS A 201 14.20 0.24 -3.17
CA HIS A 201 15.06 0.51 -2.02
C HIS A 201 15.63 -0.77 -1.38
N CYS A 202 14.90 -1.89 -1.44
CA CYS A 202 15.37 -3.22 -1.07
C CYS A 202 16.29 -3.88 -2.11
N LYS A 203 16.58 -3.21 -3.24
CA LYS A 203 17.39 -3.72 -4.36
C LYS A 203 16.82 -5.00 -5.00
N GLN A 204 15.50 -5.16 -4.94
CA GLN A 204 14.76 -6.27 -5.53
C GLN A 204 14.13 -5.90 -6.88
N LEU A 205 14.07 -4.60 -7.20
CA LEU A 205 13.56 -4.11 -8.48
C LEU A 205 14.70 -3.52 -9.32
N ASP A 206 15.02 -4.18 -10.43
CA ASP A 206 16.02 -3.69 -11.36
C ASP A 206 15.54 -2.42 -12.07
N PRO A 207 16.39 -1.39 -12.18
CA PRO A 207 16.07 -0.14 -12.88
C PRO A 207 16.18 -0.34 -14.40
N GLN A 208 15.42 -1.29 -14.94
CA GLN A 208 15.33 -1.49 -16.39
C GLN A 208 14.70 -0.24 -17.02
N LYS A 209 15.39 0.31 -18.03
CA LYS A 209 14.85 1.43 -18.80
C LYS A 209 13.76 0.92 -19.72
N LEU A 210 12.58 1.51 -19.57
CA LEU A 210 11.44 1.31 -20.45
C LEU A 210 11.69 2.02 -21.78
N PRO A 211 11.02 1.61 -22.88
CA PRO A 211 11.25 2.16 -24.22
C PRO A 211 11.10 3.69 -24.32
N PHE A 212 10.34 4.29 -23.40
CA PHE A 212 10.09 5.73 -23.31
C PHE A 212 11.09 6.47 -22.41
N GLY A 213 12.19 5.85 -21.99
CA GLY A 213 13.34 6.54 -21.38
C GLY A 213 13.35 6.65 -19.86
N SER A 214 12.28 6.25 -19.17
CA SER A 214 12.19 6.16 -17.70
C SER A 214 12.24 4.71 -17.22
N ASN A 215 12.26 4.46 -15.91
CA ASN A 215 12.17 3.13 -15.31
C ASN A 215 10.77 2.86 -14.73
N LEU A 216 10.50 1.61 -14.37
CA LEU A 216 9.19 1.20 -13.83
C LEU A 216 8.82 1.95 -12.55
N ARG A 217 9.77 2.18 -11.65
CA ARG A 217 9.53 2.93 -10.41
C ARG A 217 9.04 4.34 -10.70
N GLU A 218 9.78 5.08 -11.53
CA GLU A 218 9.44 6.45 -11.86
C GLU A 218 8.12 6.52 -12.63
N TYR A 219 7.84 5.60 -13.56
CA TYR A 219 6.53 5.51 -14.21
C TYR A 219 5.38 5.44 -13.18
N LEU A 220 5.47 4.52 -12.21
CA LEU A 220 4.42 4.35 -11.21
C LEU A 220 4.30 5.54 -10.24
N LEU A 221 5.43 6.16 -9.87
CA LEU A 221 5.43 7.38 -9.08
C LEU A 221 4.81 8.55 -9.84
N LEU A 222 5.05 8.68 -11.15
CA LEU A 222 4.44 9.72 -11.99
C LEU A 222 2.92 9.56 -12.08
N GLU A 223 2.41 8.34 -12.26
CA GLU A 223 0.96 8.08 -12.28
C GLU A 223 0.32 8.44 -10.94
N TYR A 224 0.96 8.06 -9.83
CA TYR A 224 0.47 8.41 -8.49
C TYR A 224 0.55 9.91 -8.22
N ALA A 225 1.67 10.56 -8.52
CA ALA A 225 1.84 11.99 -8.37
C ALA A 225 0.81 12.76 -9.22
N THR A 226 0.55 12.32 -10.45
CA THR A 226 -0.45 12.92 -11.35
C THR A 226 -1.86 12.83 -10.76
N ALA A 227 -2.21 11.68 -10.17
CA ALA A 227 -3.49 11.53 -9.46
C ALA A 227 -3.61 12.50 -8.27
N LEU A 228 -2.52 12.72 -7.51
CA LEU A 228 -2.48 13.69 -6.41
C LEU A 228 -2.56 15.15 -6.90
N MET A 229 -1.87 15.48 -8.00
CA MET A 229 -1.89 16.81 -8.63
C MET A 229 -3.28 17.20 -9.11
N SER A 230 -4.09 16.21 -9.52
CA SER A 230 -5.47 16.42 -9.95
C SER A 230 -6.43 16.69 -8.78
N HIS A 231 -6.02 16.48 -7.53
CA HIS A 231 -6.85 16.65 -6.35
C HIS A 231 -6.64 18.02 -5.69
N GLU A 232 -7.72 18.68 -5.27
CA GLU A 232 -7.72 20.08 -4.82
C GLU A 232 -6.81 20.35 -3.61
N SER A 233 -6.70 19.39 -2.69
CA SER A 233 -5.93 19.51 -1.45
C SER A 233 -4.61 18.74 -1.43
N LEU A 234 -4.38 17.81 -2.36
CA LEU A 234 -3.23 16.88 -2.31
C LEU A 234 -2.11 17.25 -3.27
N TRP A 235 -2.31 18.26 -4.13
CA TRP A 235 -1.30 18.67 -5.11
C TRP A 235 0.07 19.00 -4.48
N GLN A 236 0.13 19.52 -3.24
CA GLN A 236 1.41 19.77 -2.55
C GLN A 236 2.21 18.49 -2.38
N VAL A 237 1.54 17.43 -1.91
CA VAL A 237 2.13 16.10 -1.78
C VAL A 237 2.50 15.57 -3.17
N GLY A 238 1.66 15.81 -4.18
CA GLY A 238 1.94 15.45 -5.57
C GLY A 238 3.25 16.08 -6.08
N VAL A 239 3.49 17.36 -5.79
CA VAL A 239 4.75 18.03 -6.15
C VAL A 239 5.95 17.38 -5.46
N ASP A 240 5.84 17.08 -4.17
CA ASP A 240 6.93 16.44 -3.43
C ASP A 240 7.27 15.06 -4.03
N TYR A 241 6.28 14.29 -4.51
CA TYR A 241 6.54 13.04 -5.24
C TYR A 241 7.26 13.26 -6.58
N LEU A 242 6.92 14.32 -7.32
CA LEU A 242 7.57 14.66 -8.59
C LEU A 242 9.06 14.97 -8.40
N ASP A 243 9.47 15.49 -7.25
CA ASP A 243 10.90 15.72 -6.94
C ASP A 243 11.71 14.42 -6.87
N PHE A 244 11.06 13.27 -6.59
CA PHE A 244 11.69 11.95 -6.57
C PHE A 244 11.64 11.22 -7.93
N CYS A 245 11.18 11.92 -8.99
CA CYS A 245 11.15 11.45 -10.38
C CYS A 245 12.29 12.10 -11.20
N PRO A 246 13.41 11.39 -11.43
CA PRO A 246 14.64 12.01 -11.94
C PRO A 246 14.64 12.39 -13.43
N VAL A 247 13.81 11.77 -14.26
CA VAL A 247 13.79 11.99 -15.72
C VAL A 247 12.65 12.93 -16.11
N PHE A 248 11.43 12.66 -15.66
CA PHE A 248 10.24 13.38 -16.11
C PHE A 248 9.58 14.25 -15.03
N GLY A 249 10.02 14.17 -13.77
CA GLY A 249 9.42 14.90 -12.65
C GLY A 249 9.31 16.41 -12.89
N SER A 250 10.42 17.05 -13.30
CA SER A 250 10.44 18.50 -13.59
C SER A 250 9.48 18.87 -14.71
N SER A 251 9.48 18.14 -15.83
CA SER A 251 8.62 18.43 -16.98
C SER A 251 7.14 18.29 -16.64
N TYR A 252 6.78 17.29 -15.82
CA TYR A 252 5.41 17.12 -15.33
C TYR A 252 5.02 18.25 -14.40
N LEU A 253 5.90 18.61 -13.45
CA LEU A 253 5.66 19.70 -12.52
C LEU A 253 5.40 21.02 -13.25
N GLU A 254 6.21 21.33 -14.26
CA GLU A 254 6.05 22.51 -15.11
C GLU A 254 4.68 22.57 -15.80
N SER A 255 4.16 21.42 -16.25
CA SER A 255 2.85 21.34 -16.90
C SER A 255 1.70 21.46 -15.91
N TYR A 256 1.76 20.78 -14.77
CA TYR A 256 0.65 20.75 -13.81
C TYR A 256 0.54 22.04 -12.99
N ILE A 257 1.65 22.70 -12.68
CA ILE A 257 1.63 23.87 -11.78
C ILE A 257 0.81 25.03 -12.34
N GLU A 258 0.76 25.18 -13.67
CA GLU A 258 -0.03 26.21 -14.36
C GLU A 258 -1.54 25.95 -14.28
N HIS A 259 -1.94 24.70 -14.03
CA HIS A 259 -3.35 24.28 -13.98
C HIS A 259 -3.91 24.28 -12.55
N ILE A 260 -3.10 24.56 -11.54
CA ILE A 260 -3.56 24.62 -10.15
C ILE A 260 -4.54 25.79 -9.99
N PRO A 261 -5.78 25.57 -9.53
CA PRO A 261 -6.75 26.64 -9.35
C PRO A 261 -6.30 27.62 -8.26
N LEU A 262 -6.11 28.89 -8.63
CA LEU A 262 -5.64 29.96 -7.76
C LEU A 262 -6.81 30.72 -7.12
N ASP A 263 -7.52 30.06 -6.22
CA ASP A 263 -8.77 30.57 -5.64
C ASP A 263 -8.52 31.76 -4.71
N ASN A 264 -7.47 31.66 -3.89
CA ASN A 264 -7.12 32.64 -2.88
C ASN A 264 -5.63 33.03 -2.93
N GLU A 265 -5.32 34.20 -2.37
CA GLU A 265 -3.96 34.77 -2.38
C GLU A 265 -2.95 33.91 -1.61
N ARG A 266 -3.37 33.26 -0.52
CA ARG A 266 -2.50 32.36 0.25
C ARG A 266 -2.05 31.16 -0.58
N LYS A 267 -2.96 30.55 -1.36
CA LYS A 267 -2.67 29.44 -2.27
C LYS A 267 -1.71 29.89 -3.37
N ALA A 268 -1.93 31.06 -3.95
CA ALA A 268 -1.02 31.63 -4.95
C ALA A 268 0.40 31.88 -4.40
N LEU A 269 0.53 32.41 -3.18
CA LEU A 269 1.84 32.59 -2.53
C LEU A 269 2.55 31.26 -2.27
N LYS A 270 1.81 30.21 -1.89
CA LYS A 270 2.38 28.87 -1.71
C LYS A 270 2.90 28.29 -3.03
N VAL A 271 2.11 28.38 -4.10
CA VAL A 271 2.54 27.90 -5.43
C VAL A 271 3.74 28.71 -5.92
N LEU A 272 3.75 30.03 -5.72
CA LEU A 272 4.90 30.89 -6.07
C LEU A 272 6.17 30.44 -5.33
N HIS A 273 6.08 30.22 -4.02
CA HIS A 273 7.21 29.77 -3.22
C HIS A 273 7.76 28.43 -3.72
N MET A 274 6.88 27.48 -4.04
CA MET A 274 7.28 26.18 -4.58
C MET A 274 7.98 26.31 -5.95
N CYS A 275 7.51 27.21 -6.83
CA CYS A 275 8.19 27.53 -8.07
C CYS A 275 9.58 28.13 -7.83
N GLU A 276 9.72 29.04 -6.86
CA GLU A 276 10.99 29.69 -6.52
C GLU A 276 12.01 28.69 -5.96
N GLU A 277 11.60 27.82 -5.03
CA GLU A 277 12.44 26.75 -4.46
C GLU A 277 12.99 25.81 -5.54
N ARG A 278 12.16 25.48 -6.54
CA ARG A 278 12.48 24.56 -7.64
C ARG A 278 13.00 25.26 -8.90
N LYS A 279 13.28 26.58 -8.82
CA LYS A 279 13.81 27.41 -9.92
C LYS A 279 12.94 27.43 -11.20
N LEU A 280 11.62 27.24 -11.06
CA LEU A 280 10.64 27.32 -12.14
C LEU A 280 10.31 28.79 -12.47
N SER A 281 11.28 29.51 -13.02
CA SER A 281 11.19 30.96 -13.20
C SER A 281 10.09 31.39 -14.18
N LEU A 282 9.85 30.60 -15.24
CA LEU A 282 8.83 30.91 -16.24
C LEU A 282 7.42 30.79 -15.64
N GLN A 283 7.18 29.70 -14.90
CA GLN A 283 5.91 29.41 -14.24
C GLN A 283 5.64 30.41 -13.11
N ALA A 284 6.66 30.79 -12.33
CA ALA A 284 6.55 31.85 -11.32
C ALA A 284 6.13 33.20 -11.93
N GLN A 285 6.73 33.59 -13.05
CA GLN A 285 6.36 34.82 -13.77
C GLN A 285 4.93 34.74 -14.32
N SER A 286 4.56 33.60 -14.92
CA SER A 286 3.21 33.35 -15.44
C SER A 286 2.15 33.47 -14.34
N LEU A 287 2.38 32.81 -13.19
CA LEU A 287 1.50 32.88 -12.02
C LEU A 287 1.34 34.31 -11.50
N CYS A 288 2.44 35.05 -11.38
CA CYS A 288 2.39 36.45 -10.95
C CYS A 288 1.58 37.32 -11.92
N LYS A 289 1.69 37.09 -13.23
CA LYS A 289 0.88 37.79 -14.25
C LYS A 289 -0.61 37.46 -14.12
N VAL A 290 -0.97 36.19 -13.95
CA VAL A 290 -2.37 35.75 -13.77
C VAL A 290 -3.00 36.39 -12.52
N MET A 291 -2.28 36.36 -11.39
CA MET A 291 -2.74 36.99 -10.15
C MET A 291 -2.85 38.52 -10.27
N GLY A 292 -1.87 39.17 -10.89
CA GLY A 292 -1.91 40.61 -11.17
C GLY A 292 -3.12 41.00 -12.02
N MET A 293 -3.42 40.25 -13.08
CA MET A 293 -4.60 40.46 -13.91
C MET A 293 -5.91 40.20 -13.17
N LYS A 294 -5.97 39.20 -12.28
CA LYS A 294 -7.14 38.93 -11.44
C LYS A 294 -7.42 40.09 -10.48
N CYS A 295 -6.38 40.64 -9.83
CA CYS A 295 -6.51 41.83 -8.97
C CYS A 295 -6.91 43.08 -9.76
N LEU A 296 -6.37 43.26 -10.97
CA LEU A 296 -6.71 44.39 -11.84
C LEU A 296 -8.19 44.38 -12.25
N ARG A 297 -8.75 43.20 -12.53
CA ARG A 297 -10.20 43.02 -12.81
C ARG A 297 -11.10 43.27 -11.60
N GLN A 298 -10.55 43.13 -10.39
CA GLN A 298 -11.25 43.40 -9.13
C GLN A 298 -11.06 44.84 -8.64
N GLU A 299 -10.50 45.73 -9.48
CA GLU A 299 -10.20 47.13 -9.15
C GLU A 299 -9.23 47.31 -7.97
N ARG A 300 -8.51 46.25 -7.59
CA ARG A 300 -7.50 46.28 -6.52
C ARG A 300 -6.12 46.61 -7.08
N LEU A 301 -5.92 47.87 -7.44
CA LEU A 301 -4.70 48.31 -8.15
C LEU A 301 -3.40 48.10 -7.37
N GLY A 302 -3.35 48.41 -6.07
CA GLY A 302 -2.13 48.22 -5.27
C GLY A 302 -1.69 46.75 -5.19
N SER A 303 -2.64 45.83 -5.02
CA SER A 303 -2.35 44.39 -5.03
C SER A 303 -1.93 43.92 -6.42
N ALA A 304 -2.57 44.42 -7.48
CA ALA A 304 -2.18 44.11 -8.86
C ALA A 304 -0.73 44.55 -9.15
N LEU A 305 -0.35 45.75 -8.74
CA LEU A 305 1.01 46.27 -8.90
C LEU A 305 2.03 45.39 -8.16
N SER A 306 1.76 44.98 -6.92
CA SER A 306 2.64 44.07 -6.15
C SER A 306 2.88 42.74 -6.89
N TRP A 307 1.84 42.14 -7.46
CA TRP A 307 1.96 40.90 -8.26
C TRP A 307 2.72 41.11 -9.57
N PHE A 308 2.52 42.23 -10.28
CA PHE A 308 3.28 42.52 -11.50
C PHE A 308 4.75 42.86 -11.24
N LEU A 309 5.07 43.52 -10.12
CA LEU A 309 6.47 43.74 -9.73
C LEU A 309 7.22 42.42 -9.51
N ARG A 310 6.54 41.43 -8.92
CA ARG A 310 7.07 40.07 -8.75
C ARG A 310 7.26 39.32 -10.07
N SER A 311 6.42 39.59 -11.08
CA SER A 311 6.59 38.99 -12.42
C SER A 311 7.75 39.58 -13.23
N LYS A 312 8.34 40.71 -12.78
CA LYS A 312 9.45 41.42 -13.44
C LYS A 312 9.17 41.86 -14.88
N ASP A 313 7.89 41.99 -15.26
CA ASP A 313 7.49 42.45 -16.59
C ASP A 313 7.39 43.99 -16.63
N ALA A 314 8.47 44.64 -17.06
CA ALA A 314 8.58 46.10 -17.06
C ALA A 314 7.48 46.81 -17.87
N VAL A 315 6.95 46.19 -18.92
CA VAL A 315 5.93 46.79 -19.79
C VAL A 315 4.60 46.85 -19.04
N VAL A 316 4.18 45.74 -18.43
CA VAL A 316 2.92 45.65 -17.69
C VAL A 316 3.00 46.49 -16.41
N ILE A 317 4.13 46.45 -15.72
CA ILE A 317 4.40 47.28 -14.55
C ILE A 317 4.19 48.77 -14.90
N LYS A 318 4.77 49.25 -16.00
CA LYS A 318 4.62 50.64 -16.44
C LYS A 318 3.16 50.99 -16.72
N GLN A 319 2.44 50.17 -17.47
CA GLN A 319 1.03 50.42 -17.81
C GLN A 319 0.13 50.53 -16.57
N VAL A 320 0.33 49.65 -15.58
CA VAL A 320 -0.45 49.68 -14.33
C VAL A 320 -0.07 50.89 -13.48
N THR A 321 1.22 51.26 -13.45
CA THR A 321 1.71 52.45 -12.74
C THR A 321 1.16 53.73 -13.36
N ASP A 322 1.15 53.84 -14.69
CA ASP A 322 0.60 55.01 -15.39
C ASP A 322 -0.92 55.14 -15.15
N LYS A 323 -1.64 54.01 -15.08
CA LYS A 323 -3.07 53.99 -14.68
C LYS A 323 -3.26 54.46 -13.23
N PHE A 324 -2.38 54.03 -12.32
CA PHE A 324 -2.37 54.44 -10.92
C PHE A 324 -2.13 55.95 -10.75
N LEU A 325 -1.20 56.52 -11.53
CA LEU A 325 -0.92 57.97 -11.57
C LEU A 325 -2.10 58.75 -12.14
N THR A 326 -2.79 58.22 -13.15
CA THR A 326 -3.95 58.88 -13.76
C THR A 326 -5.11 58.98 -12.76
N GLU A 327 -5.40 57.92 -12.02
CA GLU A 327 -6.44 57.93 -10.97
C GLU A 327 -6.10 58.93 -9.85
N TYR A 328 -4.83 59.03 -9.48
CA TYR A 328 -4.36 60.03 -8.53
C TYR A 328 -4.55 61.47 -9.04
N CYS A 329 -4.22 61.74 -10.30
CA CYS A 329 -4.43 63.04 -10.92
C CYS A 329 -5.92 63.44 -10.95
N GLU A 330 -6.82 62.47 -11.12
CA GLU A 330 -8.27 62.71 -11.21
C GLU A 330 -8.95 62.83 -9.84
N GLN A 331 -8.56 62.03 -8.85
CA GLN A 331 -9.24 61.95 -7.55
C GLN A 331 -8.49 62.65 -6.40
N GLY A 332 -7.21 62.97 -6.59
CA GLY A 332 -6.35 63.63 -5.59
C GLY A 332 -6.05 62.80 -4.34
N LYS A 333 -6.40 61.50 -4.33
CA LYS A 333 -6.16 60.56 -3.23
C LYS A 333 -5.86 59.18 -3.79
N PHE A 334 -5.00 58.43 -3.12
CA PHE A 334 -4.76 57.02 -3.42
C PHE A 334 -5.77 56.13 -2.71
N SER A 335 -6.33 55.16 -3.44
CA SER A 335 -7.32 54.20 -2.94
C SER A 335 -6.71 53.16 -1.98
N HIS A 336 -5.38 52.91 -2.05
CA HIS A 336 -4.64 52.02 -1.12
C HIS A 336 -3.15 52.39 -0.97
N LEU A 337 -2.80 53.33 -0.08
CA LEU A 337 -1.41 53.77 0.20
C LEU A 337 -0.54 52.68 0.85
N ASP A 338 -1.13 51.84 1.72
CA ASP A 338 -0.39 50.85 2.52
C ASP A 338 0.44 49.86 1.68
N LEU A 339 0.07 49.60 0.43
CA LEU A 339 0.78 48.65 -0.44
C LEU A 339 1.96 49.27 -1.20
N ILE A 340 2.03 50.59 -1.29
CA ILE A 340 3.11 51.34 -1.95
C ILE A 340 4.30 51.49 -1.02
N ASP A 341 4.04 51.76 0.26
CA ASP A 341 5.08 51.92 1.29
C ASP A 341 5.92 50.64 1.50
N HIS A 342 5.38 49.47 1.13
CA HIS A 342 6.06 48.18 1.24
C HIS A 342 6.82 47.75 -0.03
N LEU A 343 6.92 48.62 -1.06
CA LEU A 343 7.57 48.28 -2.34
C LEU A 343 9.11 48.29 -2.29
N GLY A 344 9.73 48.93 -1.29
CA GLY A 344 11.18 48.87 -1.06
C GLY A 344 12.04 49.04 -2.32
N SER A 345 13.00 48.12 -2.55
CA SER A 345 13.89 48.15 -3.71
C SER A 345 13.21 47.88 -5.06
N SER A 346 11.96 47.42 -5.08
CA SER A 346 11.19 47.18 -6.31
C SER A 346 10.74 48.49 -6.98
N MET A 347 10.84 49.63 -6.29
CA MET A 347 10.55 50.96 -6.87
C MET A 347 11.53 51.35 -7.99
N LEU A 348 12.74 50.77 -8.02
CA LEU A 348 13.76 51.05 -9.03
C LEU A 348 13.53 50.34 -10.38
N LEU A 349 12.47 49.54 -10.51
CA LEU A 349 12.21 48.75 -11.72
C LEU A 349 11.79 49.61 -12.93
N THR A 350 11.12 50.73 -12.71
CA THR A 350 10.72 51.67 -13.78
C THR A 350 10.72 53.11 -13.29
N ASN A 351 11.02 54.06 -14.19
CA ASN A 351 11.04 55.49 -13.87
C ASN A 351 9.67 56.01 -13.37
N SER A 352 8.56 55.42 -13.84
CA SER A 352 7.22 55.75 -13.36
C SER A 352 7.00 55.32 -11.90
N LEU A 353 7.59 54.20 -11.46
CA LEU A 353 7.49 53.71 -10.08
C LEU A 353 8.38 54.47 -9.12
N THR A 354 9.57 54.89 -9.56
CA THR A 354 10.41 55.79 -8.75
C THR A 354 9.70 57.11 -8.49
N PHE A 355 9.00 57.65 -9.49
CA PHE A 355 8.19 58.86 -9.30
C PHE A 355 7.06 58.64 -8.28
N LEU A 356 6.41 57.47 -8.34
CA LEU A 356 5.33 57.08 -7.41
C LEU A 356 5.80 56.78 -5.98
N GLY A 357 7.09 56.50 -5.79
CA GLY A 357 7.67 56.25 -4.47
C GLY A 357 8.24 57.52 -3.81
N GLU A 358 8.56 58.54 -4.60
CA GLU A 358 9.07 59.82 -4.09
C GLU A 358 7.97 60.84 -3.77
N TYR A 359 6.77 60.69 -4.36
CA TYR A 359 5.63 61.61 -4.25
C TYR A 359 4.34 60.84 -3.97
#